data_AF-A0A0L7MGZ5-F1
#
_entry.id   AF-A0A0L7MGZ5-F1
#
_cell.length_a   1.000
_cell.length_b   1.000
_cell.length_c   1.000
_cell.angle_alpha   90.00
_cell.angle_beta   90.00
_cell.angle_gamma   90.00
#
_symmetry.space_group_name_H-M   'P 1'
#
loop_
_entity.id
_entity.type
_entity.pdbx_description
1 polymer ?
#
loop_
_entity_poly.entity_id
_entity_poly.type
_entity_poly.pdbx_seq_one_letter_code
_entity_poly.pdbx_strand_id
1 'polypeptide(L)'
;MSQNQSLADQAVDTIAAIRNLDTGSNMDHPERHAVREMKRVASEIVTNALRQAQALVYSAESLQKDMRKHERAAQSAQKGK
;
A
#
# COMPACT_ATOMS: atom_id res chain seq x y z
N MET A 1 -22.44 0.29 -15.51
CA MET A 1 -21.67 -0.94 -15.27
C MET A 1 -20.66 -0.65 -14.18
N SER A 2 -20.99 -0.92 -12.91
CA SER A 2 -20.04 -0.83 -11.79
C SER A 2 -19.50 -2.23 -11.57
N GLN A 3 -18.48 -2.62 -12.33
CA GLN A 3 -17.72 -3.82 -11.97
C GLN A 3 -16.99 -3.50 -10.66
N ASN A 4 -17.12 -4.37 -9.65
CA ASN A 4 -16.36 -4.27 -8.41
C ASN A 4 -14.86 -4.40 -8.75
N GLN A 5 -14.19 -3.30 -9.05
CA GLN A 5 -12.74 -3.29 -9.24
C GLN A 5 -12.08 -3.76 -7.96
N SER A 6 -11.17 -4.72 -8.05
CA SER A 6 -10.38 -5.13 -6.91
C SER A 6 -9.51 -3.96 -6.42
N LEU A 7 -9.07 -4.01 -5.16
CA LEU A 7 -8.12 -3.03 -4.64
C LEU A 7 -6.82 -2.99 -5.47
N ALA A 8 -6.41 -4.13 -6.01
CA ALA A 8 -5.24 -4.21 -6.88
C ALA A 8 -5.47 -3.45 -8.20
N ASP A 9 -6.63 -3.62 -8.83
CA ASP A 9 -6.97 -2.90 -10.06
C ASP A 9 -7.00 -1.39 -9.81
N GLN A 10 -7.65 -0.96 -8.72
CA GLN A 10 -7.70 0.45 -8.34
C GLN A 10 -6.30 1.03 -8.07
N ALA A 11 -5.42 0.28 -7.41
CA ALA A 11 -4.06 0.71 -7.16
C ALA A 11 -3.26 0.85 -8.46
N VAL A 12 -3.36 -0.12 -9.38
CA VAL A 12 -2.70 -0.07 -10.69
C VAL A 12 -3.21 1.11 -11.51
N ASP A 13 -4.53 1.29 -11.60
CA ASP A 13 -5.15 2.40 -12.34
C ASP A 13 -4.73 3.76 -11.77
N THR A 14 -4.72 3.89 -10.44
CA THR A 14 -4.30 5.14 -9.76
C THR A 14 -2.83 5.44 -10.02
N ILE A 15 -1.94 4.46 -9.91
CA ILE A 15 -0.51 4.63 -10.18
C ILE A 15 -0.29 5.02 -11.65
N ALA A 16 -1.01 4.39 -12.58
CA ALA A 16 -0.95 4.73 -14.00
C ALA A 16 -1.43 6.16 -14.26
N ALA A 17 -2.51 6.60 -13.62
CA ALA A 17 -3.02 7.97 -13.73
C ALA A 17 -2.02 9.00 -13.21
N ILE A 18 -1.42 8.76 -12.04
CA ILE A 18 -0.38 9.63 -11.46
C ILE A 18 0.83 9.74 -12.40
N ARG A 19 1.28 8.61 -12.97
CA ARG A 19 2.40 8.60 -13.91
C ARG A 19 2.15 9.51 -15.12
N ASN A 20 0.93 9.53 -15.62
CA ASN A 20 0.54 10.25 -16.83
C ASN A 20 0.10 11.71 -16.58
N LEU A 21 0.00 12.16 -15.32
CA LEU A 21 -0.61 13.45 -14.97
C LEU A 21 0.01 14.67 -15.68
N ASP A 22 1.30 14.64 -15.97
CA ASP A 22 2.07 15.73 -16.58
C ASP A 22 2.40 15.52 -18.07
N THR A 23 1.90 14.45 -18.69
CA THR A 23 2.24 14.08 -20.08
C THR A 23 1.73 15.07 -21.13
N GLY A 24 0.75 15.91 -20.80
CA GLY A 24 0.22 16.97 -21.67
C GLY A 24 0.77 18.37 -21.39
N SER A 25 1.58 18.55 -20.34
CA SER A 25 2.02 19.88 -19.91
C SER A 25 3.28 20.32 -20.68
N ASN A 26 3.10 21.01 -21.81
CA ASN A 26 4.19 21.66 -22.52
C ASN A 26 4.91 22.71 -21.63
N MET A 27 6.19 22.99 -21.92
CA MET A 27 7.01 23.92 -21.11
C MET A 27 6.40 25.32 -20.97
N ASP A 28 5.58 25.73 -21.93
CA ASP A 28 5.00 27.07 -22.01
C ASP A 28 3.69 27.24 -21.23
N HIS A 29 3.12 26.15 -20.67
CA HIS A 29 1.87 26.26 -19.94
C HIS A 29 2.08 26.73 -18.49
N PRO A 30 1.32 27.74 -18.02
CA PRO A 30 1.49 28.31 -16.69
C PRO A 30 1.15 27.31 -15.56
N GLU A 31 0.25 26.35 -15.83
CA GLU A 31 -0.18 25.34 -14.86
C GLU A 31 0.84 24.22 -14.61
N ARG A 32 1.90 24.11 -15.43
CA ARG A 32 2.86 23.00 -15.40
C ARG A 32 3.47 22.76 -14.03
N HIS A 33 3.78 23.83 -13.30
CA HIS A 33 4.34 23.73 -11.96
C HIS A 33 3.33 23.17 -10.95
N ALA A 34 2.07 23.60 -11.05
CA ALA A 34 1.00 23.08 -10.19
C ALA A 34 0.72 21.61 -10.48
N VAL A 35 0.64 21.21 -11.75
CA VAL A 35 0.41 19.81 -12.15
C VAL A 35 1.56 18.90 -11.69
N ARG A 36 2.82 19.34 -11.84
CA ARG A 36 3.98 18.59 -11.32
C ARG A 36 3.95 18.44 -9.82
N GLU A 37 3.55 19.48 -9.10
CA GLU A 37 3.43 19.42 -7.65
C GLU A 37 2.31 18.46 -7.22
N MET A 38 1.16 18.50 -7.90
CA MET A 38 0.08 17.52 -7.67
C MET A 38 0.55 16.08 -7.93
N LYS A 39 1.31 15.84 -9.00
CA LYS A 39 1.90 14.53 -9.31
C LYS A 39 2.85 14.07 -8.21
N ARG A 40 3.71 14.97 -7.72
CA ARG A 40 4.66 14.68 -6.63
C ARG A 40 3.90 14.29 -5.36
N VAL A 41 2.95 15.12 -4.93
CA VAL A 41 2.15 14.87 -3.72
C VAL A 41 1.36 13.58 -3.82
N ALA A 42 0.70 13.31 -4.95
CA ALA A 42 -0.04 12.07 -5.16
C ALA A 42 0.87 10.83 -5.09
N SER A 43 2.07 10.91 -5.69
CA SER A 43 3.07 9.83 -5.62
C SER A 43 3.53 9.56 -4.19
N GLU A 44 3.75 10.62 -3.40
CA GLU A 44 4.15 10.51 -1.99
C GLU A 44 3.05 9.87 -1.13
N ILE A 45 1.79 10.25 -1.35
CA ILE A 45 0.65 9.68 -0.64
C ILE A 45 0.57 8.17 -0.90
N VAL A 46 0.60 7.74 -2.17
CA VAL A 46 0.50 6.32 -2.53
C VAL A 46 1.69 5.54 -1.96
N THR A 47 2.90 6.09 -2.07
CA THR A 47 4.13 5.45 -1.54
C THR A 47 4.04 5.24 -0.03
N ASN A 48 3.58 6.26 0.70
CA ASN A 48 3.45 6.19 2.15
C ASN A 48 2.35 5.20 2.57
N ALA A 49 1.20 5.23 1.89
CA ALA A 49 0.10 4.30 2.16
C ALA A 49 0.51 2.85 1.95
N LEU A 50 1.18 2.53 0.83
CA LEU A 50 1.67 1.18 0.55
C LEU A 50 2.69 0.71 1.59
N ARG A 51 3.62 1.58 1.99
CA ARG A 51 4.60 1.26 3.04
C ARG A 51 3.93 0.96 4.38
N GLN A 52 2.92 1.75 4.76
CA GLN A 52 2.17 1.54 6.00
C GLN A 52 1.38 0.23 5.97
N ALA A 53 0.68 -0.05 4.86
CA ALA A 53 -0.05 -1.29 4.66
C ALA A 53 0.89 -2.51 4.76
N GLN A 54 2.05 -2.44 4.11
CA GLN A 54 3.05 -3.50 4.15
C GLN A 54 3.61 -3.73 5.57
N ALA A 55 3.88 -2.66 6.31
CA ALA A 55 4.33 -2.77 7.70
C ALA A 55 3.30 -3.51 8.58
N LEU A 56 2.01 -3.19 8.42
CA LEU A 56 0.93 -3.87 9.14
C LEU A 56 0.83 -5.35 8.78
N VAL A 57 0.98 -5.71 7.50
CA VAL A 57 1.01 -7.11 7.06
C VAL A 57 2.14 -7.87 7.77
N TYR A 58 3.36 -7.33 7.78
CA TYR A 58 4.48 -7.97 8.47
C TYR A 58 4.28 -8.08 9.97
N SER A 59 3.74 -7.06 10.62
CA SER A 59 3.40 -7.13 12.04
C SER A 59 2.37 -8.22 12.33
N ALA A 60 1.34 -8.35 11.50
CA ALA A 60 0.32 -9.38 11.65
C ALA A 60 0.91 -10.79 11.46
N GLU A 61 1.74 -11.00 10.45
CA GLU A 61 2.42 -12.28 10.20
C GLU A 61 3.33 -12.68 11.37
N SER A 62 4.11 -11.73 11.90
CA SER A 62 4.96 -11.99 13.06
C SER A 62 4.14 -12.35 14.29
N LEU A 63 3.05 -11.61 14.56
CA LEU A 63 2.17 -11.88 15.69
C LEU A 63 1.56 -13.29 15.59
N GLN A 64 1.05 -13.67 14.42
CA GLN A 64 0.51 -15.02 14.20
C GLN A 64 1.55 -16.10 14.44
N LYS A 65 2.79 -15.88 13.97
CA LYS A 65 3.90 -16.82 14.17
C LYS A 65 4.22 -17.00 15.65
N ASP A 66 4.26 -15.91 16.40
CA ASP A 66 4.62 -15.96 17.81
C ASP A 66 3.49 -16.56 18.66
N MET A 67 2.23 -16.23 18.38
CA MET A 67 1.08 -16.86 19.07
C MET A 67 1.06 -18.37 18.87
N ARG A 68 1.28 -18.85 17.64
CA ARG A 68 1.37 -20.29 17.36
C ARG A 68 2.50 -20.98 18.11
N LYS A 69 3.63 -20.30 18.36
CA LYS A 69 4.72 -20.86 19.18
C LYS A 69 4.29 -20.96 20.64
N HIS A 70 3.63 -19.93 21.18
CA HIS A 70 3.13 -19.93 22.55
C HIS A 70 2.08 -21.02 22.78
N GLU A 71 1.14 -21.20 21.85
CA GLU A 71 0.15 -22.28 21.90
C GLU A 71 0.82 -23.67 21.95
N ARG A 72 1.82 -23.90 21.10
CA ARG A 72 2.57 -25.17 21.09
C ARG A 72 3.32 -25.41 22.41
N ALA A 73 3.96 -24.37 22.95
CA ALA A 73 4.67 -24.46 24.23
C ALA A 73 3.70 -24.78 25.37
N ALA A 74 2.54 -24.13 25.41
CA ALA A 74 1.49 -24.40 26.39
C ALA A 74 0.97 -25.84 26.31
N GLN A 75 0.73 -26.35 25.10
CA GLN A 75 0.29 -27.73 24.87
C GLN A 75 1.34 -28.76 25.30
N SER A 76 2.64 -28.50 25.06
CA SER A 76 3.71 -29.40 25.53
C SER A 76 3.84 -29.40 27.06
N ALA A 77 3.63 -28.26 27.72
CA ALA A 77 3.69 -28.17 29.17
C ALA A 77 2.50 -28.88 29.87
N GLN A 78 1.35 -28.96 29.20
CA GLN A 78 0.18 -29.70 29.71
C GLN A 78 0.30 -31.21 29.52
N LYS A 79 0.95 -31.69 28.44
CA LYS A 79 1.14 -33.13 28.19
C LYS A 79 2.26 -33.79 29.02
N GLY A 80 3.12 -32.99 29.65
CA GLY A 80 4.21 -33.47 30.52
C GLY A 80 3.85 -33.54 32.01
N LYS A 81 2.60 -33.25 32.37
CA LYS A 81 2.02 -33.46 33.70
C LYS A 81 1.06 -34.64 33.65
#